data_AF-A0A2U8DQW4-F1
#
_entry.id   AF-A0A2U8DQW4-F1
#
_cell.length_a   1.000
_cell.length_b   1.000
_cell.length_c   1.000
_cell.angle_alpha   90.00
_cell.angle_beta   90.00
_cell.angle_gamma   90.00
#
_symmetry.space_group_name_H-M   'P 1'
#
loop_
_entity.id
_entity.type
_entity.pdbx_description
1 polymer ?
#
loop_
_entity_poly.entity_id
_entity_poly.type
_entity_poly.pdbx_seq_one_letter_code
_entity_poly.pdbx_strand_id
1 'polypeptide(L)'
;MINMAITSKGSKWERSESSYIIIAFIPLINWIAFSYVGLTSNTKRWIYWSIFYSTPLIMLIYVIIFSSNFLNNSLFLDRYCNLIQIMTIVHAFLIRKEYLIRLEATREGKRLTKDEVKIIMKKNKLVNPSKIEYTSENKEQAVVNKNVVFNNDVNKPQSENKNETMSSIDINTASENELAALPGIGLILAKKAVNHRETKGYFNSVDEFAEILSLKPHVLQRVKPLITVSKIENKTDESSNKSGRIVDF
;
A
#
# COMPACT_ATOMS: atom_id res chain seq x y z
N MET A 1 13.20 9.86 -16.16
CA MET A 1 13.16 9.61 -14.70
C MET A 1 12.01 8.65 -14.41
N ILE A 2 12.29 7.44 -13.94
CA ILE A 2 11.24 6.50 -13.53
C ILE A 2 10.66 7.04 -12.23
N ASN A 3 9.50 7.69 -12.32
CA ASN A 3 8.82 8.27 -11.16
C ASN A 3 8.22 7.10 -10.38
N MET A 4 8.88 6.71 -9.29
CA MET A 4 8.41 5.62 -8.44
C MET A 4 7.06 6.02 -7.83
N ALA A 5 6.07 5.13 -7.94
CA ALA A 5 4.74 5.36 -7.41
C ALA A 5 4.80 5.52 -5.88
N ILE A 6 4.07 6.50 -5.36
CA ILE A 6 3.85 6.75 -3.94
C ILE A 6 2.97 5.66 -3.33
N THR A 7 2.01 5.14 -4.11
CA THR A 7 1.03 4.12 -3.69
C THR A 7 1.16 2.83 -4.49
N SER A 8 0.59 1.74 -3.96
CA SER A 8 0.61 0.44 -4.65
C SER A 8 -0.20 0.43 -5.96
N LYS A 9 -1.11 1.41 -6.13
CA LYS A 9 -1.99 1.56 -7.29
C LYS A 9 -1.30 2.13 -8.54
N GLY A 10 -0.09 2.68 -8.39
CA GLY A 10 0.71 3.17 -9.50
C GLY A 10 0.38 4.59 -9.97
N SER A 11 1.25 5.12 -10.84
CA SER A 11 1.26 6.56 -11.23
C SER A 11 0.06 7.04 -12.03
N LYS A 12 -0.66 6.16 -12.75
CA LYS A 12 -1.91 6.52 -13.46
C LYS A 12 -3.02 6.83 -12.47
N TRP A 13 -3.19 5.97 -11.47
CA TRP A 13 -4.17 6.17 -10.40
C TRP A 13 -3.85 7.44 -9.61
N GLU A 14 -2.59 7.64 -9.23
CA GLU A 14 -2.19 8.83 -8.47
C GLU A 14 -2.49 10.13 -9.22
N ARG A 15 -2.32 10.18 -10.54
CA ARG A 15 -2.67 11.37 -11.34
C ARG A 15 -4.17 11.60 -11.38
N SER A 16 -4.96 10.54 -11.54
CA SER A 16 -6.43 10.62 -11.53
C SER A 16 -6.95 11.18 -10.21
N GLU A 17 -6.48 10.64 -9.09
CA GLU A 17 -6.91 11.07 -7.76
C GLU A 17 -6.34 12.44 -7.36
N SER A 18 -5.25 12.88 -7.97
CA SER A 18 -4.68 14.23 -7.76
C SER A 18 -5.37 15.32 -8.60
N SER A 19 -6.43 15.01 -9.36
CA SER A 19 -7.13 15.96 -10.23
C SER A 19 -7.75 17.14 -9.47
N TYR A 20 -8.04 17.00 -8.17
CA TYR A 20 -8.51 18.11 -7.32
C TYR A 20 -7.57 19.31 -7.31
N ILE A 21 -6.27 19.12 -7.62
CA ILE A 21 -5.30 20.22 -7.69
C ILE A 21 -5.71 21.23 -8.77
N ILE A 22 -6.39 20.82 -9.83
CA ILE A 22 -6.91 21.71 -10.88
C ILE A 22 -7.92 22.70 -10.28
N ILE A 23 -8.77 22.24 -9.36
CA ILE A 23 -9.75 23.09 -8.66
C ILE A 23 -9.03 24.15 -7.81
N ALA A 24 -7.85 23.85 -7.27
CA ALA A 24 -7.07 24.81 -6.50
C ALA A 24 -6.59 26.01 -7.34
N PHE A 25 -6.54 25.91 -8.68
CA PHE A 25 -6.21 27.02 -9.58
C PHE A 25 -7.39 27.94 -9.86
N ILE A 26 -8.61 27.53 -9.53
CA ILE A 26 -9.83 28.31 -9.78
C ILE A 26 -10.05 29.25 -8.58
N PRO A 27 -9.95 30.58 -8.76
CA PRO A 27 -10.19 31.53 -7.67
C PRO A 27 -11.60 31.39 -7.09
N LEU A 28 -11.77 31.74 -5.81
CA LEU A 28 -13.05 31.71 -5.06
C LEU A 28 -13.67 30.32 -4.81
N ILE A 29 -13.27 29.30 -5.58
CA ILE A 29 -13.79 27.92 -5.53
C ILE A 29 -12.70 26.93 -5.05
N ASN A 30 -11.45 27.40 -4.96
CA ASN A 30 -10.29 26.64 -4.51
C ASN A 30 -10.46 25.88 -3.18
N TRP A 31 -11.28 26.36 -2.25
CA TRP A 31 -11.57 25.70 -0.97
C TRP A 31 -12.28 24.35 -1.15
N ILE A 32 -13.06 24.16 -2.23
CA ILE A 32 -13.75 22.89 -2.55
C ILE A 32 -12.74 21.77 -2.72
N ALA A 33 -11.55 22.06 -3.23
CA ALA A 33 -10.46 21.09 -3.37
C ALA A 33 -10.11 20.44 -2.02
N PHE A 34 -10.04 21.25 -0.96
CA PHE A 34 -9.71 20.80 0.40
C PHE A 34 -10.90 20.13 1.10
N SER A 35 -12.13 20.58 0.83
CA SER A 35 -13.33 19.88 1.30
C SER A 35 -13.43 18.48 0.69
N TYR A 36 -13.23 18.36 -0.62
CA TYR A 36 -13.19 17.07 -1.34
C TYR A 36 -12.13 16.14 -0.76
N VAL A 37 -10.89 16.63 -0.62
CA VAL A 37 -9.77 15.86 -0.07
C VAL A 37 -10.05 15.44 1.38
N GLY A 38 -10.63 16.31 2.21
CA GLY A 38 -10.98 16.00 3.59
C GLY A 38 -12.07 14.93 3.73
N LEU A 39 -13.13 15.03 2.93
CA LEU A 39 -14.25 14.07 2.92
C LEU A 39 -13.82 12.71 2.39
N THR A 40 -13.10 12.68 1.25
CA THR A 40 -12.70 11.41 0.61
C THR A 40 -11.65 10.62 1.39
N SER A 41 -10.85 11.29 2.23
CA SER A 41 -9.81 10.67 3.05
C SER A 41 -10.18 10.56 4.53
N ASN A 42 -11.41 10.93 4.90
CA ASN A 42 -11.90 10.96 6.29
C ASN A 42 -10.97 11.75 7.26
N THR A 43 -10.41 12.86 6.77
CA THR A 43 -9.42 13.68 7.49
C THR A 43 -9.96 15.08 7.78
N LYS A 44 -10.41 15.30 9.03
CA LYS A 44 -10.99 16.59 9.48
C LYS A 44 -10.06 17.79 9.30
N ARG A 45 -8.74 17.59 9.41
CA ARG A 45 -7.74 18.67 9.27
C ARG A 45 -7.88 19.43 7.95
N TRP A 46 -8.15 18.74 6.85
CA TRP A 46 -8.27 19.38 5.53
C TRP A 46 -9.61 20.10 5.36
N ILE A 47 -10.66 19.68 6.09
CA ILE A 47 -11.92 20.40 6.16
C ILE A 47 -11.72 21.75 6.86
N TYR A 48 -10.94 21.82 7.94
CA TYR A 48 -10.61 23.10 8.57
C TYR A 48 -9.86 24.04 7.62
N TRP A 49 -8.94 23.49 6.80
CA TRP A 49 -8.29 24.29 5.75
C TRP A 49 -9.26 24.76 4.68
N SER A 50 -10.29 24.00 4.31
CA SER A 50 -11.32 24.51 3.39
C SER A 50 -12.10 25.68 3.95
N ILE A 51 -12.38 25.70 5.25
CA ILE A 51 -13.04 26.84 5.91
C ILE A 51 -12.10 28.06 5.89
N PHE A 52 -10.81 27.85 6.15
CA PHE A 52 -9.83 28.93 6.08
C PHE A 52 -9.69 29.50 4.66
N TYR A 53 -9.67 28.65 3.64
CA TYR A 53 -9.51 29.10 2.26
C TYR A 53 -10.79 29.65 1.63
N SER A 54 -11.96 29.53 2.28
CA SER A 54 -13.19 30.18 1.81
C SER A 54 -13.27 31.67 2.18
N THR A 55 -12.31 32.20 2.94
CA THR A 55 -12.30 33.61 3.37
C THR A 55 -12.33 34.62 2.21
N PRO A 56 -11.69 34.40 1.04
CA PRO A 56 -11.81 35.35 -0.07
C PRO A 56 -13.23 35.41 -0.63
N LEU A 57 -13.95 34.28 -0.65
CA LEU A 57 -15.35 34.23 -1.07
C LEU A 57 -16.26 34.96 -0.07
N ILE A 58 -16.06 34.71 1.24
CA ILE A 58 -16.82 35.40 2.30
C ILE A 58 -16.57 36.91 2.26
N MET A 59 -15.31 37.32 2.09
CA MET A 59 -14.93 38.72 2.00
C MET A 59 -15.51 39.37 0.74
N LEU A 60 -15.49 38.69 -0.41
CA LEU A 60 -16.12 39.18 -1.63
C LEU A 60 -17.63 39.42 -1.44
N ILE A 61 -18.33 38.43 -0.87
CA ILE A 61 -19.76 38.54 -0.58
C ILE A 61 -20.03 39.72 0.37
N TYR A 62 -19.21 39.87 1.41
CA TYR A 62 -19.32 41.00 2.34
C TYR A 62 -19.17 42.36 1.64
N VAL A 63 -18.16 42.52 0.78
CA VAL A 63 -17.97 43.79 0.06
C VAL A 63 -19.14 44.06 -0.87
N ILE A 64 -19.69 43.05 -1.56
CA ILE A 64 -20.85 43.20 -2.44
C ILE A 64 -22.11 43.66 -1.66
N ILE A 65 -22.35 43.10 -0.48
CA ILE A 65 -23.57 43.36 0.29
C ILE A 65 -23.48 44.67 1.09
N PHE A 66 -22.32 44.94 1.70
CA PHE A 66 -22.19 45.95 2.75
C PHE A 66 -21.35 47.16 2.35
N SER A 67 -20.51 47.06 1.31
CA SER A 67 -19.62 48.16 0.93
C SER A 67 -20.25 49.07 -0.12
N SER A 68 -20.46 50.33 0.22
CA SER A 68 -20.85 51.38 -0.74
C SER A 68 -19.70 51.80 -1.67
N ASN A 69 -18.44 51.49 -1.32
CA ASN A 69 -17.23 51.95 -2.01
C ASN A 69 -16.41 50.78 -2.58
N PHE A 70 -17.04 49.90 -3.37
CA PHE A 70 -16.41 48.71 -3.97
C PHE A 70 -15.10 49.03 -4.72
N LEU A 71 -15.10 50.09 -5.54
CA LEU A 71 -13.95 50.48 -6.38
C LEU A 71 -12.70 50.82 -5.56
N ASN A 72 -12.85 51.46 -4.39
CA ASN A 72 -11.71 51.87 -3.55
C ASN A 72 -11.08 50.69 -2.81
N ASN A 73 -11.86 49.65 -2.52
CA ASN A 73 -11.40 48.45 -1.82
C ASN A 73 -10.87 47.38 -2.79
N SER A 74 -11.07 47.55 -4.10
CA SER A 74 -10.80 46.54 -5.13
C SER A 74 -9.32 46.11 -5.17
N LEU A 75 -8.37 47.06 -5.10
CA LEU A 75 -6.94 46.75 -5.14
C LEU A 75 -6.46 45.96 -3.92
N PHE A 76 -6.97 46.28 -2.73
CA PHE A 76 -6.62 45.54 -1.52
C PHE A 76 -7.21 44.12 -1.56
N LEU A 77 -8.47 44.00 -1.97
CA LEU A 77 -9.16 42.73 -2.10
C LEU A 77 -8.49 41.82 -3.14
N ASP A 78 -8.12 42.38 -4.29
CA ASP A 78 -7.42 41.65 -5.36
C ASP A 78 -6.06 41.11 -4.87
N ARG A 79 -5.24 41.96 -4.21
CA ARG A 79 -3.97 41.52 -3.63
C ARG A 79 -4.16 40.43 -2.57
N TYR A 80 -5.16 40.57 -1.71
CA TYR A 80 -5.51 39.56 -0.71
C TYR A 80 -5.90 38.22 -1.36
N CYS A 81 -6.80 38.25 -2.33
CA CYS A 81 -7.24 37.07 -3.08
C CYS A 81 -6.06 36.37 -3.77
N ASN A 82 -5.18 37.12 -4.44
CA ASN A 82 -4.00 36.58 -5.12
C ASN A 82 -3.01 35.92 -4.15
N LEU A 83 -2.76 36.52 -2.98
CA LEU A 83 -1.89 35.92 -1.96
C LEU A 83 -2.46 34.61 -1.41
N ILE A 84 -3.75 34.59 -1.06
CA ILE A 84 -4.43 33.37 -0.61
C ILE A 84 -4.38 32.30 -1.71
N GLN A 85 -4.62 32.67 -2.96
CA GLN A 85 -4.61 31.76 -4.10
C GLN A 85 -3.25 31.06 -4.26
N ILE A 86 -2.15 31.80 -4.19
CA ILE A 86 -0.79 31.23 -4.24
C ILE A 86 -0.57 30.27 -3.07
N MET A 87 -0.95 30.66 -1.85
CA MET A 87 -0.85 29.81 -0.66
C MET A 87 -1.65 28.51 -0.81
N THR A 88 -2.86 28.58 -1.37
CA THR A 88 -3.73 27.43 -1.61
C THR A 88 -3.14 26.46 -2.62
N ILE A 89 -2.59 26.98 -3.73
CA ILE A 89 -1.93 26.16 -4.76
C ILE A 89 -0.73 25.42 -4.15
N VAL A 90 0.16 26.14 -3.46
CA VAL A 90 1.33 25.53 -2.80
C VAL A 90 0.89 24.45 -1.82
N HIS A 91 -0.11 24.74 -1.00
CA HIS A 91 -0.60 23.79 -0.01
C HIS A 91 -1.23 22.54 -0.65
N ALA A 92 -1.97 22.67 -1.76
CA ALA A 92 -2.53 21.55 -2.50
C ALA A 92 -1.44 20.57 -2.97
N PHE A 93 -0.30 21.09 -3.44
CA PHE A 93 0.85 20.24 -3.80
C PHE A 93 1.51 19.59 -2.59
N LEU A 94 1.62 20.30 -1.45
CA LEU A 94 2.23 19.76 -0.23
C LEU A 94 1.44 18.59 0.35
N ILE A 95 0.10 18.68 0.35
CA ILE A 95 -0.74 17.62 0.92
C ILE A 95 -0.86 16.40 0.00
N ARG A 96 -0.54 16.51 -1.29
CA ARG A 96 -0.76 15.46 -2.29
C ARG A 96 -0.26 14.09 -1.86
N LYS A 97 0.98 14.01 -1.35
CA LYS A 97 1.57 12.73 -0.91
C LYS A 97 0.81 12.14 0.28
N GLU A 98 0.45 12.98 1.25
CA GLU A 98 -0.33 12.57 2.42
C GLU A 98 -1.71 12.07 2.03
N TYR A 99 -2.37 12.81 1.15
CA TYR A 99 -3.68 12.51 0.62
C TYR A 99 -3.72 11.13 -0.04
N LEU A 100 -2.81 10.83 -0.96
CA LEU A 100 -2.82 9.57 -1.69
C LEU A 100 -2.63 8.37 -0.76
N ILE A 101 -1.75 8.48 0.24
CA ILE A 101 -1.52 7.44 1.24
C ILE A 101 -2.78 7.21 2.09
N ARG A 102 -3.40 8.28 2.59
CA ARG A 102 -4.63 8.19 3.39
C ARG A 102 -5.82 7.67 2.58
N LEU A 103 -5.93 8.08 1.32
CA LEU A 103 -6.98 7.64 0.40
C LEU A 103 -6.88 6.15 0.12
N GLU A 104 -5.67 5.64 -0.15
CA GLU A 104 -5.43 4.20 -0.35
C GLU A 104 -5.86 3.39 0.88
N ALA A 105 -5.42 3.79 2.08
CA ALA A 105 -5.83 3.11 3.31
C ALA A 105 -7.34 3.19 3.55
N THR A 106 -7.96 4.35 3.29
CA THR A 106 -9.41 4.53 3.46
C THR A 106 -10.20 3.61 2.52
N ARG A 107 -9.72 3.40 1.28
CA ARG A 107 -10.32 2.45 0.32
C ARG A 107 -10.13 0.99 0.73
N GLU A 108 -9.14 0.69 1.55
CA GLU A 108 -8.96 -0.61 2.19
C GLU A 108 -9.74 -0.75 3.51
N GLY A 109 -10.55 0.25 3.88
CA GLY A 109 -11.29 0.26 5.15
C GLY A 109 -10.43 0.54 6.38
N LYS A 110 -9.18 1.00 6.20
CA LYS A 110 -8.24 1.34 7.27
C LYS A 110 -8.18 2.83 7.49
N ARG A 111 -7.87 3.23 8.73
CA ARG A 111 -7.63 4.64 9.10
C ARG A 111 -6.25 4.81 9.68
N LEU A 112 -5.38 5.49 8.95
CA LEU A 112 -4.01 5.76 9.37
C LEU A 112 -3.93 6.91 10.38
N THR A 113 -3.21 6.68 11.46
CA THR A 113 -2.78 7.70 12.43
C THR A 113 -1.74 8.64 11.82
N LYS A 114 -1.46 9.76 12.49
CA LYS A 114 -0.49 10.75 12.02
C LYS A 114 0.93 10.17 11.96
N ASP A 115 1.28 9.29 12.89
CA ASP A 115 2.63 8.74 12.99
C ASP A 115 2.85 7.59 11.99
N GLU A 116 1.85 6.77 11.74
CA GLU A 116 1.91 5.76 10.66
C GLU A 116 2.12 6.41 9.29
N VAL A 117 1.40 7.51 9.01
CA VAL A 117 1.61 8.29 7.77
C VAL A 117 3.04 8.83 7.68
N LYS A 118 3.60 9.38 8.77
CA LYS A 118 4.99 9.85 8.77
C LYS A 118 5.98 8.72 8.52
N ILE A 119 5.75 7.55 9.09
CA ILE A 119 6.59 6.36 8.88
C ILE A 119 6.56 5.95 7.41
N ILE A 120 5.37 5.87 6.81
CA ILE A 120 5.21 5.54 5.38
C ILE A 120 5.88 6.58 4.49
N MET A 121 5.70 7.88 4.78
CA MET A 121 6.36 8.95 4.03
C MET A 121 7.88 8.90 4.15
N LYS A 122 8.41 8.63 5.36
CA LYS A 122 9.85 8.48 5.60
C LYS A 122 10.38 7.29 4.81
N LYS A 123 9.70 6.13 4.88
CA LYS A 123 10.03 4.94 4.09
C LYS A 123 10.03 5.22 2.59
N ASN A 124 8.98 5.85 2.06
CA ASN A 124 8.88 6.21 0.64
C ASN A 124 9.95 7.22 0.21
N LYS A 125 10.37 8.12 1.11
CA LYS A 125 11.47 9.06 0.85
C LYS A 125 12.83 8.35 0.81
N LEU A 126 13.04 7.33 1.64
CA LEU A 126 14.27 6.54 1.68
C LEU A 126 14.39 5.56 0.51
N VAL A 127 13.25 5.12 -0.05
CA VAL A 127 13.20 4.22 -1.22
C VAL A 127 13.38 4.99 -2.55
N ASN A 128 13.18 6.32 -2.56
CA ASN A 128 13.41 7.17 -3.74
C ASN A 128 14.90 7.59 -3.82
N PRO A 129 15.65 7.29 -4.90
CA PRO A 129 17.13 7.34 -4.93
C PRO A 129 17.80 8.72 -4.78
N SER A 130 17.07 9.81 -4.54
CA SER A 130 17.69 11.14 -4.41
C SER A 130 18.38 11.41 -3.06
N LYS A 131 18.47 10.42 -2.16
CA LYS A 131 19.35 10.49 -0.99
C LYS A 131 19.75 9.10 -0.49
N ILE A 132 20.57 8.40 -1.26
CA ILE A 132 21.38 7.30 -0.72
C ILE A 132 22.61 7.95 -0.08
N GLU A 133 22.44 8.46 1.15
CA GLU A 133 23.54 8.81 2.02
C GLU A 133 23.71 7.63 2.97
N TYR A 134 24.73 6.82 2.72
CA TYR A 134 25.12 5.71 3.60
C TYR A 134 25.71 6.29 4.89
N THR A 135 24.87 6.63 5.86
CA THR A 135 25.34 6.82 7.24
C THR A 135 25.35 5.47 7.95
N SER A 136 26.56 5.05 8.32
CA SER A 136 27.00 3.80 8.94
C SER A 136 26.50 3.56 10.37
N GLU A 137 25.42 4.20 10.82
CA GLU A 137 25.03 4.23 12.24
C GLU A 137 23.81 3.35 12.61
N ASN A 138 23.18 2.63 11.69
CA ASN A 138 22.05 1.74 12.04
C ASN A 138 22.39 0.24 11.95
N LYS A 139 23.59 -0.13 12.41
CA LYS A 139 23.88 -1.53 12.77
C LYS A 139 23.57 -1.87 14.22
N GLU A 140 23.18 -0.91 15.07
CA GLU A 140 23.12 -1.13 16.52
C GLU A 140 21.72 -1.07 17.16
N GLN A 141 20.66 -0.79 16.39
CA GLN A 141 19.27 -0.86 16.91
C GLN A 141 18.40 -1.95 16.26
N ALA A 142 18.97 -2.77 15.37
CA ALA A 142 18.34 -3.99 14.87
C ALA A 142 18.57 -5.22 15.79
N VAL A 143 19.25 -5.06 16.93
CA VAL A 143 19.65 -6.15 17.83
C VAL A 143 18.69 -6.33 19.03
N VAL A 144 17.73 -5.43 19.28
CA VAL A 144 17.00 -5.43 20.58
C VAL A 144 15.57 -6.01 20.56
N ASN A 145 14.97 -6.37 19.41
CA ASN A 145 13.66 -7.07 19.44
C ASN A 145 13.60 -8.30 18.55
N LYS A 146 14.60 -9.16 18.71
CA LYS A 146 14.52 -10.57 18.39
C LYS A 146 14.89 -11.31 19.67
N ASN A 147 13.88 -11.66 20.48
CA ASN A 147 13.89 -12.76 21.47
C ASN A 147 12.53 -12.84 22.21
N VAL A 148 11.56 -13.54 21.61
CA VAL A 148 10.86 -14.59 22.35
C VAL A 148 11.08 -15.88 21.56
N VAL A 149 11.78 -16.76 22.23
CA VAL A 149 12.40 -18.02 21.83
C VAL A 149 11.34 -19.09 21.58
N PHE A 150 11.50 -19.94 20.56
CA PHE A 150 11.67 -21.38 20.78
C PHE A 150 12.36 -22.04 19.58
N ASN A 151 13.38 -22.82 19.96
CA ASN A 151 14.42 -23.49 19.19
C ASN A 151 13.87 -24.57 18.22
N ASN A 152 14.62 -24.86 17.16
CA ASN A 152 15.51 -26.04 17.15
C ASN A 152 16.41 -26.05 15.92
N ASP A 153 17.62 -26.52 16.15
CA ASP A 153 18.69 -26.79 15.21
C ASP A 153 18.23 -27.61 13.99
N VAL A 154 18.91 -27.43 12.86
CA VAL A 154 19.57 -28.49 12.06
C VAL A 154 19.92 -27.95 10.65
N ASN A 155 21.22 -28.00 10.35
CA ASN A 155 21.88 -28.04 9.04
C ASN A 155 21.46 -27.06 7.93
N LYS A 156 22.32 -26.04 7.81
CA LYS A 156 22.77 -25.53 6.51
C LYS A 156 23.30 -26.70 5.65
N PRO A 157 22.93 -26.76 4.37
CA PRO A 157 24.00 -26.75 3.39
C PRO A 157 23.84 -25.59 2.42
N GLN A 158 25.01 -25.06 2.11
CA GLN A 158 25.32 -24.08 1.10
C GLN A 158 25.33 -24.76 -0.28
N SER A 159 24.75 -24.14 -1.30
CA SER A 159 25.32 -24.24 -2.65
C SER A 159 24.98 -23.02 -3.51
N GLU A 160 26.04 -22.32 -3.88
CA GLU A 160 26.10 -21.42 -5.04
C GLU A 160 26.12 -22.24 -6.33
N ASN A 161 25.30 -21.91 -7.34
CA ASN A 161 25.71 -21.60 -8.74
C ASN A 161 24.56 -21.71 -9.77
N LYS A 162 24.53 -20.70 -10.66
CA LYS A 162 24.27 -20.73 -12.12
C LYS A 162 22.88 -21.09 -12.70
N ASN A 163 22.42 -20.12 -13.50
CA ASN A 163 21.75 -20.21 -14.80
C ASN A 163 20.29 -20.72 -14.89
N GLU A 164 19.44 -19.78 -15.32
CA GLU A 164 18.35 -19.93 -16.30
C GLU A 164 17.67 -21.30 -16.42
N THR A 165 16.67 -21.52 -15.55
CA THR A 165 15.37 -22.07 -15.95
C THR A 165 14.34 -21.34 -15.08
N MET A 166 13.21 -20.89 -15.64
CA MET A 166 12.08 -20.43 -14.83
C MET A 166 11.61 -21.63 -14.00
N SER A 167 12.16 -21.81 -12.79
CA SER A 167 11.78 -22.91 -11.93
C SER A 167 10.34 -22.69 -11.52
N SER A 168 9.46 -23.57 -11.99
CA SER A 168 8.06 -23.58 -11.58
C SER A 168 7.96 -23.59 -10.07
N ILE A 169 7.15 -22.67 -9.53
CA ILE A 169 6.94 -22.51 -8.09
C ILE A 169 5.85 -23.50 -7.65
N ASP A 170 6.16 -24.36 -6.70
CA ASP A 170 5.17 -25.29 -6.15
C ASP A 170 4.22 -24.58 -5.17
N ILE A 171 2.94 -24.53 -5.51
CA ILE A 171 1.93 -23.80 -4.72
C ILE A 171 1.73 -24.36 -3.30
N ASN A 172 2.04 -25.64 -3.10
CA ASN A 172 1.87 -26.30 -1.81
C ASN A 172 3.03 -26.04 -0.85
N THR A 173 4.22 -25.74 -1.37
CA THR A 173 5.44 -25.58 -0.56
C THR A 173 6.03 -24.17 -0.60
N ALA A 174 5.70 -23.36 -1.61
CA ALA A 174 6.25 -22.02 -1.80
C ALA A 174 5.97 -21.10 -0.60
N SER A 175 6.94 -20.22 -0.31
CA SER A 175 6.77 -19.19 0.70
C SER A 175 5.78 -18.10 0.25
N GLU A 176 5.24 -17.34 1.20
CA GLU A 176 4.35 -16.21 0.91
C GLU A 176 5.00 -15.22 -0.08
N ASN A 177 6.31 -14.97 0.07
CA ASN A 177 7.05 -14.06 -0.79
C ASN A 177 7.25 -14.61 -2.21
N GLU A 178 7.48 -15.91 -2.35
CA GLU A 178 7.60 -16.58 -3.66
C GLU A 178 6.27 -16.57 -4.41
N LEU A 179 5.16 -16.83 -3.72
CA LEU A 179 3.83 -16.72 -4.30
C LEU A 179 3.49 -15.28 -4.69
N ALA A 180 3.91 -14.30 -3.89
CA ALA A 180 3.70 -12.88 -4.17
C ALA A 180 4.55 -12.34 -5.34
N ALA A 181 5.56 -13.10 -5.79
CA ALA A 181 6.37 -12.77 -6.96
C ALA A 181 5.69 -13.17 -8.29
N LEU A 182 4.63 -13.99 -8.24
CA LEU A 182 3.91 -14.44 -9.42
C LEU A 182 3.10 -13.29 -10.08
N PRO A 183 3.02 -13.25 -11.42
CA PRO A 183 2.38 -12.16 -12.14
C PRO A 183 0.88 -12.07 -11.85
N GLY A 184 0.48 -11.03 -11.11
CA GLY A 184 -0.92 -10.81 -10.73
C GLY A 184 -1.33 -11.45 -9.40
N ILE A 185 -0.38 -12.07 -8.68
CA ILE A 185 -0.56 -12.54 -7.30
C ILE A 185 0.22 -11.60 -6.39
N GLY A 186 -0.49 -10.67 -5.75
CA GLY A 186 0.11 -9.81 -4.73
C GLY A 186 0.14 -10.47 -3.36
N LEU A 187 0.78 -9.81 -2.38
CA LEU A 187 0.92 -10.30 -1.00
C LEU A 187 -0.42 -10.74 -0.35
N ILE A 188 -1.52 -10.07 -0.68
CA ILE A 188 -2.86 -10.41 -0.17
C ILE A 188 -3.30 -11.79 -0.68
N LEU A 189 -3.09 -12.08 -1.96
CA LEU A 189 -3.46 -13.36 -2.56
C LEU A 189 -2.48 -14.46 -2.13
N ALA A 190 -1.20 -14.14 -2.02
CA ALA A 190 -0.20 -15.06 -1.49
C ALA A 190 -0.50 -15.47 -0.05
N LYS A 191 -0.83 -14.50 0.82
CA LYS A 191 -1.26 -14.77 2.20
C LYS A 191 -2.53 -15.60 2.26
N LYS A 192 -3.50 -15.34 1.37
CA LYS A 192 -4.73 -16.13 1.25
C LYS A 192 -4.42 -17.58 0.85
N ALA A 193 -3.45 -17.80 -0.04
CA ALA A 193 -3.01 -19.13 -0.45
C ALA A 193 -2.34 -19.90 0.69
N VAL A 194 -1.40 -19.27 1.40
CA VAL A 194 -0.72 -19.86 2.55
C VAL A 194 -1.73 -20.20 3.67
N ASN A 195 -2.62 -19.27 3.99
CA ASN A 195 -3.66 -19.50 4.98
C ASN A 195 -4.62 -20.62 4.56
N HIS A 196 -4.93 -20.76 3.26
CA HIS A 196 -5.75 -21.86 2.77
C HIS A 196 -5.08 -23.21 3.02
N ARG A 197 -3.80 -23.38 2.64
CA ARG A 197 -3.11 -24.66 2.86
C ARG A 197 -2.92 -25.01 4.33
N GLU A 198 -2.77 -24.01 5.20
CA GLU A 198 -2.64 -24.21 6.65
C GLU A 198 -3.97 -24.57 7.33
N THR A 199 -5.10 -24.04 6.85
CA THR A 199 -6.40 -24.18 7.53
C THR A 199 -7.35 -25.18 6.88
N LYS A 200 -7.25 -25.38 5.57
CA LYS A 200 -8.17 -26.22 4.76
C LYS A 200 -7.46 -27.37 4.04
N GLY A 201 -6.13 -27.38 4.04
CA GLY A 201 -5.32 -28.41 3.38
C GLY A 201 -4.78 -27.97 2.02
N TYR A 202 -3.90 -28.80 1.46
CA TYR A 202 -3.16 -28.52 0.24
C TYR A 202 -4.05 -28.41 -1.01
N PHE A 203 -3.58 -27.66 -2.00
CA PHE A 203 -4.22 -27.58 -3.31
C PHE A 203 -3.96 -28.87 -4.08
N ASN A 204 -4.99 -29.39 -4.75
CA ASN A 204 -4.91 -30.61 -5.57
C ASN A 204 -4.68 -30.29 -7.05
N SER A 205 -4.98 -29.05 -7.48
CA SER A 205 -4.77 -28.61 -8.86
C SER A 205 -4.47 -27.11 -8.96
N VAL A 206 -3.88 -26.70 -10.08
CA VAL A 206 -3.67 -25.29 -10.42
C VAL A 206 -5.01 -24.55 -10.59
N ASP A 207 -6.03 -25.25 -11.08
CA ASP A 207 -7.35 -24.66 -11.32
C ASP A 207 -8.08 -24.42 -9.98
N GLU A 208 -7.97 -25.33 -9.01
CA GLU A 208 -8.45 -25.13 -7.63
C GLU A 208 -7.79 -23.92 -6.95
N PHE A 209 -6.47 -23.77 -7.11
CA PHE A 209 -5.74 -22.60 -6.63
C PHE A 209 -6.28 -21.30 -7.24
N ALA A 210 -6.59 -21.31 -8.54
CA ALA A 210 -7.14 -20.16 -9.23
C ALA A 210 -8.54 -19.78 -8.74
N GLU A 211 -9.39 -20.77 -8.49
CA GLU A 211 -10.76 -20.57 -7.98
C GLU A 211 -10.76 -19.99 -6.56
N ILE A 212 -9.97 -20.58 -5.66
CA ILE A 212 -9.87 -20.14 -4.25
C ILE A 212 -9.33 -18.72 -4.15
N LEU A 213 -8.34 -18.37 -4.98
CA LEU A 213 -7.80 -17.02 -5.05
C LEU A 213 -8.64 -16.07 -5.91
N SER A 214 -9.69 -16.56 -6.55
CA SER A 214 -10.56 -15.80 -7.45
C SER A 214 -9.76 -15.07 -8.54
N LEU A 215 -8.81 -15.79 -9.16
CA LEU A 215 -7.97 -15.25 -10.22
C LEU A 215 -8.79 -15.00 -11.49
N LYS A 216 -8.59 -13.83 -12.10
CA LYS A 216 -9.20 -13.54 -13.40
C LYS A 216 -8.57 -14.42 -14.51
N PRO A 217 -9.30 -14.77 -15.58
CA PRO A 217 -8.78 -15.67 -16.63
C PRO A 217 -7.43 -15.25 -17.23
N HIS A 218 -7.23 -13.94 -17.45
CA HIS A 218 -5.98 -13.40 -17.98
C HIS A 218 -4.80 -13.43 -16.97
N VAL A 219 -5.08 -13.57 -15.67
CA VAL A 219 -4.04 -13.77 -14.64
C VAL A 219 -3.67 -15.24 -14.61
N LEU A 220 -4.66 -16.14 -14.59
CA LEU A 220 -4.44 -17.58 -14.63
C LEU A 220 -3.58 -18.01 -15.83
N GLN A 221 -3.86 -17.48 -17.03
CA GLN A 221 -3.08 -17.79 -18.23
C GLN A 221 -1.58 -17.45 -18.10
N ARG A 222 -1.24 -16.42 -17.31
CA ARG A 222 0.15 -15.99 -17.08
C ARG A 222 0.83 -16.72 -15.93
N VAL A 223 0.07 -17.16 -14.94
CA VAL A 223 0.58 -17.86 -13.77
C VAL A 223 0.72 -19.36 -14.03
N LYS A 224 -0.19 -19.95 -14.80
CA LYS A 224 -0.22 -21.41 -15.10
C LYS A 224 1.12 -22.01 -15.56
N PRO A 225 1.95 -21.37 -16.41
CA PRO A 225 3.25 -21.94 -16.77
C PRO A 225 4.34 -21.78 -15.70
N LEU A 226 4.09 -21.00 -14.64
CA LEU A 226 5.04 -20.67 -13.58
C LEU A 226 4.77 -21.41 -12.27
N ILE A 227 3.72 -22.24 -12.21
CA ILE A 227 3.32 -22.95 -11.00
C ILE A 227 3.08 -24.43 -11.23
N THR A 228 3.38 -25.21 -10.20
CA THR A 228 3.19 -26.66 -10.15
C THR A 228 2.49 -27.06 -8.86
N VAL A 229 1.89 -28.24 -8.85
CA VAL A 229 1.25 -28.82 -7.66
C VAL A 229 1.92 -30.14 -7.34
N SER A 230 2.62 -30.20 -6.21
CA SER A 230 3.15 -31.47 -5.71
C SER A 230 2.05 -32.25 -5.00
N LYS A 231 1.86 -33.52 -5.38
CA LYS A 231 1.00 -34.46 -4.64
C LYS A 231 1.77 -34.92 -3.41
N ILE A 232 1.35 -34.48 -2.23
CA ILE A 232 1.92 -34.94 -0.97
C ILE A 232 1.24 -36.27 -0.65
N GLU A 233 1.93 -37.39 -0.91
CA GLU A 233 1.48 -38.70 -0.46
C GLU A 233 1.55 -38.73 1.06
N ASN A 234 0.39 -38.84 1.71
CA ASN A 234 0.32 -39.17 3.12
C ASN A 234 1.03 -40.52 3.31
N LYS A 235 2.16 -40.52 4.02
CA LYS A 235 2.68 -41.75 4.62
C LYS A 235 1.61 -42.25 5.59
N THR A 236 0.79 -43.17 5.12
CA THR A 236 0.00 -44.06 5.97
C THR A 236 0.96 -44.76 6.93
N ASP A 237 0.60 -44.74 8.21
CA ASP A 237 1.25 -45.45 9.29
C ASP A 237 1.23 -46.98 9.04
N GLU A 238 2.17 -47.48 8.24
CA GLU A 238 2.55 -48.90 8.21
C GLU A 238 3.71 -49.13 9.19
N SER A 239 3.43 -49.11 10.51
CA SER A 239 4.34 -49.72 11.49
C SER A 239 3.65 -50.24 12.76
N SER A 240 2.51 -50.92 12.64
CA SER A 240 1.98 -51.73 13.75
C SER A 240 1.46 -53.10 13.32
N ASN A 241 2.22 -53.81 12.47
CA ASN A 241 2.04 -55.25 12.38
C ASN A 241 3.37 -55.99 12.18
N LYS A 242 4.09 -56.19 13.29
CA LYS A 242 4.90 -57.40 13.57
C LYS A 242 5.64 -57.22 14.91
N SER A 243 5.05 -57.77 15.97
CA SER A 243 5.73 -58.74 16.83
C SER A 243 4.73 -59.18 17.88
N GLY A 244 4.06 -60.30 17.61
CA GLY A 244 3.56 -61.15 18.69
C GLY A 244 4.71 -61.42 19.65
N ARG A 245 4.43 -61.34 20.95
CA ARG A 245 5.21 -62.07 21.95
C ARG A 245 4.32 -63.18 22.48
N ILE A 246 4.94 -64.34 22.46
CA ILE A 246 4.45 -65.67 22.79
C ILE A 246 3.95 -65.71 24.24
N VAL A 247 2.91 -66.49 24.43
CA VAL A 247 2.37 -66.87 25.74
C VAL A 247 3.27 -67.98 26.27
N ASP A 248 4.00 -67.74 27.36
CA ASP A 248 4.61 -68.82 28.12
C ASP A 248 3.63 -69.20 29.25
N PHE A 249 3.28 -70.49 29.27
CA PHE A 249 2.44 -71.17 30.25
C PHE A 249 3.21 -71.45 31.55
#